data_AF-A0A5J4UPG0-F1
#
_entry.id   AF-A0A5J4UPG0-F1
#
_cell.length_a   1.000
_cell.length_b   1.000
_cell.length_c   1.000
_cell.angle_alpha   90.00
_cell.angle_beta   90.00
_cell.angle_gamma   90.00
#
_symmetry.space_group_name_H-M   'P 1'
#
loop_
_entity.id
_entity.type
_entity.pdbx_description
1 polymer ?
#
loop_
_entity_poly.entity_id
_entity_poly.type
_entity_poly.pdbx_seq_one_letter_code
_entity_poly.pdbx_strand_id
1 'polypeptide(L)' 'MTSDPRKIVFYVDDIEQPNYVIGIPSEIRFWAYIYYKSSSFTVTKFERLVQFTSQAVNGTNAFEWGKEWK' A
#
# COMPACT_ATOMS: atom_id res chain seq x y z
N MET A 1 -15.69 -8.45 -17.86
CA MET A 1 -14.39 -8.74 -17.21
C MET A 1 -14.34 -7.96 -15.92
N THR A 2 -14.61 -8.61 -14.79
CA THR A 2 -14.32 -8.05 -13.46
C THR A 2 -12.82 -8.19 -13.26
N SER A 3 -12.03 -7.24 -13.80
CA SER A 3 -10.62 -7.18 -13.48
C SER A 3 -10.50 -6.97 -11.98
N ASP A 4 -9.81 -7.87 -11.30
CA ASP A 4 -9.48 -7.72 -9.89
C ASP A 4 -8.92 -6.30 -9.68
N PRO A 5 -9.51 -5.47 -8.81
CA PRO A 5 -9.08 -4.10 -8.67
C PRO A 5 -7.61 -4.07 -8.25
N ARG A 6 -6.80 -3.25 -8.93
CA ARG A 6 -5.39 -3.07 -8.56
C ARG A 6 -5.30 -2.72 -7.07
N LYS A 7 -4.45 -3.43 -6.34
CA LYS A 7 -4.35 -3.37 -4.88
C LYS A 7 -2.95 -2.95 -4.43
N ILE A 8 -2.89 -2.15 -3.37
CA ILE A 8 -1.68 -1.84 -2.60
C ILE A 8 -1.86 -2.41 -1.20
N VAL A 9 -0.88 -3.18 -0.75
CA VAL A 9 -0.74 -3.64 0.65
C VAL A 9 0.52 -3.03 1.25
N PHE A 10 0.54 -2.90 2.57
CA PHE A 10 1.67 -2.32 3.30
C PHE A 10 2.29 -3.36 4.22
N TYR A 11 3.58 -3.22 4.48
CA TYR A 11 4.34 -4.08 5.38
C TYR A 11 5.08 -3.23 6.41
N VAL A 12 5.09 -3.67 7.66
CA VAL A 12 5.96 -3.16 8.72
C VAL A 12 6.69 -4.37 9.28
N ASP A 13 8.03 -4.35 9.23
CA ASP A 13 8.88 -5.47 9.66
C ASP A 13 8.43 -6.82 9.08
N ASP A 14 8.21 -6.87 7.76
CA ASP A 14 7.72 -8.04 6.99
C ASP A 14 6.31 -8.55 7.35
N ILE A 15 5.59 -7.83 8.22
CA ILE A 15 4.21 -8.15 8.61
C ILE A 15 3.24 -7.31 7.78
N GLU A 16 2.35 -7.99 7.04
CA GLU A 16 1.30 -7.32 6.26
C GLU A 16 0.33 -6.57 7.17
N GLN A 17 0.04 -5.33 6.80
CA GLN A 17 -0.87 -4.46 7.54
C GLN A 17 -2.33 -4.70 7.11
N PRO A 18 -3.30 -4.61 8.04
CA PRO A 18 -4.71 -4.89 7.75
C PRO A 18 -5.36 -3.85 6.81
N ASN A 19 -4.81 -2.64 6.75
CA ASN A 19 -5.30 -1.58 5.88
C ASN A 19 -4.65 -1.72 4.49
N TYR A 20 -5.47 -1.78 3.45
CA TYR A 20 -5.00 -1.85 2.07
C TYR A 20 -5.88 -1.00 1.15
N VAL A 21 -5.34 -0.64 -0.01
CA VAL A 21 -6.04 0.24 -0.97
C VAL A 21 -6.36 -0.53 -2.25
N ILE A 22 -7.57 -0.40 -2.75
CA ILE A 22 -8.04 -1.01 -4.01
C ILE A 22 -8.46 0.05 -5.01
N GLY A 23 -8.47 -0.32 -6.29
CA GLY A 23 -8.92 0.55 -7.38
C GLY A 23 -7.91 1.62 -7.76
N ILE A 24 -6.62 1.40 -7.47
CA ILE A 24 -5.57 2.36 -7.81
C ILE A 24 -5.38 2.48 -9.34
N PRO A 25 -4.98 3.66 -9.85
CA PRO A 25 -4.67 3.86 -11.25
C PRO A 25 -3.42 3.09 -11.68
N SER A 26 -3.16 3.05 -13.00
CA SER A 26 -1.95 2.43 -13.55
C SER A 26 -0.67 3.14 -13.18
N GLU A 27 -0.73 4.46 -13.17
CA GLU A 27 0.34 5.38 -12.84
C GLU A 27 0.30 5.66 -11.34
N ILE A 28 1.38 5.36 -10.65
CA ILE A 28 1.50 5.57 -9.21
C ILE A 28 2.61 6.57 -8.89
N ARG A 29 2.44 7.30 -7.80
CA ARG A 29 3.47 8.12 -7.17
C ARG A 29 3.58 7.73 -5.71
N PHE A 30 4.80 7.54 -5.23
CA PHE A 30 5.06 7.30 -3.81
C PHE A 30 5.14 8.65 -3.10
N TRP A 31 4.36 8.80 -2.04
CA TRP A 31 4.40 9.97 -1.18
C TRP A 31 4.67 9.52 0.26
N ALA A 32 5.56 10.23 0.94
CA ALA A 32 5.91 9.95 2.32
C ALA A 32 5.71 11.21 3.16
N TYR A 33 5.02 11.05 4.29
CA TYR A 33 4.79 12.11 5.26
C TYR A 33 5.79 12.00 6.40
N ILE A 34 6.52 13.08 6.67
CA ILE A 34 7.42 13.19 7.82
C ILE A 34 6.92 14.34 8.68
N TYR A 35 6.56 14.06 9.93
CA TYR A 35 5.97 15.06 10.83
C TYR A 35 6.94 15.60 11.89
N TYR A 36 7.71 14.72 12.54
CA TYR A 36 8.54 15.10 13.67
C TYR A 36 9.88 15.74 13.24
N LYS A 37 10.37 16.68 14.06
CA LYS A 37 11.66 17.33 13.84
C LYS A 37 12.78 16.28 13.80
N SER A 38 13.71 16.47 12.87
CA SER A 38 14.85 15.57 12.64
C SER A 38 14.48 14.14 12.21
N SER A 39 13.22 13.86 11.87
CA SER A 39 12.85 12.57 11.28
C SER A 39 13.29 12.50 9.83
N SER A 40 13.77 11.34 9.42
CA SER A 40 14.13 11.04 8.04
C SER A 40 13.94 9.54 7.79
N PHE A 41 13.79 9.18 6.52
CA PHE A 41 13.82 7.80 6.08
C PHE A 41 14.68 7.72 4.82
N THR A 42 15.21 6.53 4.56
CA THR A 42 15.99 6.25 3.34
C THR A 42 15.24 5.22 2.52
N VAL A 43 14.99 5.51 1.24
CA VAL A 43 14.51 4.51 0.30
C VAL A 43 15.68 3.61 -0.08
N THR A 44 15.58 2.33 0.21
CA THR A 44 16.66 1.36 -0.06
C THR A 44 16.62 0.82 -1.49
N LYS A 45 15.43 0.57 -2.04
CA LYS A 45 15.24 0.06 -3.40
C LYS A 45 13.86 0.34 -3.97
N PHE A 46 13.77 0.38 -5.30
CA PHE A 46 12.53 0.24 -6.05
C PHE A 46 12.61 -1.06 -6.85
N GLU A 47 11.71 -1.98 -6.56
CA GLU A 47 11.73 -3.31 -7.17
C GLU A 47 10.35 -3.65 -7.73
N ARG A 48 10.33 -4.18 -8.95
CA ARG A 48 9.11 -4.72 -9.55
C ARG A 48 9.11 -6.23 -9.35
N LEU A 49 8.26 -6.70 -8.45
CA LEU A 49 8.06 -8.12 -8.22
C LEU A 49 7.17 -8.72 -9.33
N VAL A 50 7.52 -9.93 -9.79
CA VAL A 50 6.77 -10.67 -10.82
C VAL A 50 5.47 -11.25 -10.24
N GLN A 51 5.50 -11.63 -8.96
CA GLN A 51 4.37 -12.16 -8.24
C GLN A 51 4.00 -11.22 -7.09
N PHE A 52 2.71 -10.92 -7.00
CA PHE A 52 2.14 -10.22 -5.86
C PHE A 52 2.03 -11.20 -4.69
N THR A 53 2.76 -10.93 -3.62
CA THR A 53 2.63 -11.65 -2.36
C THR A 53 1.70 -10.85 -1.47
N SER A 54 0.57 -11.43 -1.03
CA SER A 54 -0.16 -10.92 0.14
C SER A 54 -0.55 -12.05 1.06
N GLN A 55 -0.41 -11.84 2.36
CA GLN A 55 -0.86 -12.74 3.41
C GLN A 55 -2.32 -12.41 3.73
N ALA A 56 -3.15 -13.42 3.95
CA ALA A 56 -4.52 -13.19 4.40
C ALA A 56 -4.49 -12.63 5.84
N VAL A 57 -4.67 -11.32 5.99
CA VAL A 57 -4.78 -10.66 7.30
C VAL A 57 -6.25 -10.67 7.72
N ASN A 58 -6.55 -11.05 8.96
CA ASN A 58 -7.90 -10.95 9.51
C ASN A 58 -8.21 -9.51 9.96
N GLY A 59 -9.45 -9.06 9.76
CA GLY A 59 -9.88 -7.71 10.17
C GLY A 59 -9.47 -6.60 9.20
N THR A 60 -9.39 -6.91 7.90
CA THR A 60 -8.93 -5.95 6.90
C THR A 60 -9.99 -4.94 6.49
N ASN A 61 -9.58 -3.67 6.39
CA ASN A 61 -10.38 -2.62 5.77
C ASN A 61 -9.81 -2.31 4.38
N ALA A 62 -10.62 -2.62 3.35
CA ALA A 62 -10.34 -2.21 1.99
C ALA A 62 -10.72 -0.74 1.81
N PHE A 63 -9.75 0.10 1.48
CA PHE A 63 -10.00 1.50 1.14
C PHE A 63 -10.05 1.68 -0.37
N GLU A 64 -11.07 2.38 -0.85
CA GLU A 64 -11.16 2.71 -2.27
C GLU A 64 -10.33 3.95 -2.57
N TRP A 65 -9.48 3.86 -3.59
CA TRP A 65 -8.71 4.98 -4.09
C TRP A 65 -9.63 6.13 -4.55
N GLY A 66 -9.24 7.36 -4.22
CA GLY A 66 -9.98 8.57 -4.61
C GLY A 66 -11.24 8.84 -3.79
N LYS A 67 -11.56 8.01 -2.80
CA LYS A 67 -12.62 8.27 -1.81
C LYS A 67 -12.04 8.78 -0.51
N GLU A 68 -12.87 9.47 0.26
CA GLU A 68 -12.56 9.78 1.65
C GLU A 68 -12.60 8.50 2.49
N TRP A 69 -11.57 8.33 3.32
CA TRP A 69 -11.44 7.17 4.22
C TRP A 69 -11.89 7.59 5.62
N LYS A 70 -12.69 6.74 6.26
CA LYS A 70 -13.19 6.94 7.62
C LYS A 70 -12.51 6.00 8.59
#